data_AF-A0AAD5Y7G6-F1
#
_entry.id   AF-A0AAD5Y7G6-F1
#
_cell.length_a   1.000
_cell.length_b   1.000
_cell.length_c   1.000
_cell.angle_alpha   90.00
_cell.angle_beta   90.00
_cell.angle_gamma   90.00
#
_symmetry.space_group_name_H-M   'P 1'
#
loop_
_entity.id
_entity.type
_entity.pdbx_description
1 polymer ?
#
loop_
_entity_poly.entity_id
_entity_poly.type
_entity_poly.pdbx_seq_one_letter_code
_entity_poly.pdbx_strand_id
1 'polypeptide(L)'
;MPSETQNFEREKLYEEIWSEPVGKVAKRYQISDVGLRKICVNLSIPVPPVGYWAKIAAGQTVKKPSLAPTKGPTTYQRTIYKDPQDDERSMRTQARIGEDAAHAPEVPVVTPRTSIDDCLPLIKRMAKKLEGKQRDSRDWPYCDGAGLMRLSVSQKNSLRALLVLNQLLETLSAAGYRLSTAGNKEQDSAYVSVLDAKLTFRVKERSRQESVPLTPEQVAENKRRGYNWHSQRYVYHPTNELELSVFQLGHSYAEASTADTRSVPIETKIQAFVGRLRHLAIRDSVNAEIAAEQRVIAAAKEAER
;
A
#
# COMPACT_ATOMS: atom_id res chain seq x y z
N MET A 1 17.87 18.41 -12.15
CA MET A 1 16.79 17.90 -11.27
C MET A 1 16.87 18.68 -9.97
N PRO A 2 15.82 19.41 -9.57
CA PRO A 2 15.88 20.21 -8.36
C PRO A 2 15.97 19.30 -7.15
N SER A 3 16.93 19.60 -6.29
CA SER A 3 17.18 18.84 -5.10
C SER A 3 17.41 19.80 -3.94
N GLU A 4 16.80 19.50 -2.82
CA GLU A 4 16.99 20.24 -1.57
C GLU A 4 18.00 19.47 -0.72
N THR A 5 18.97 20.19 -0.18
CA THR A 5 19.92 19.64 0.78
C THR A 5 19.37 19.86 2.18
N GLN A 6 19.25 18.78 2.96
CA GLN A 6 18.94 18.85 4.38
C GLN A 6 20.13 18.37 5.21
N ASN A 7 20.58 19.23 6.12
CA ASN A 7 21.71 18.99 7.00
C ASN A 7 21.24 18.67 8.43
N PHE A 8 21.95 17.76 9.06
CA PHE A 8 21.75 17.35 10.45
C PHE A 8 23.03 17.61 11.22
N GLU A 9 22.92 18.28 12.36
CA GLU A 9 24.01 18.49 13.31
C GLU A 9 23.82 17.57 14.50
N ARG A 10 24.92 16.96 14.95
CA ARG A 10 24.91 15.92 15.97
C ARG A 10 24.30 16.38 17.29
N GLU A 11 24.73 17.53 17.80
CA GLU A 11 24.31 18.09 19.08
C GLU A 11 22.84 18.49 19.04
N LYS A 12 22.43 19.18 17.98
CA LYS A 12 21.03 19.58 17.76
C LYS A 12 20.11 18.37 17.68
N LEU A 13 20.48 17.38 16.86
CA LEU A 13 19.66 16.19 16.68
C LEU A 13 19.54 15.38 17.97
N TYR A 14 20.62 15.30 18.76
CA TYR A 14 20.58 14.68 20.09
C TYR A 14 19.57 15.39 21.01
N GLU A 15 19.59 16.72 21.10
CA GLU A 15 18.63 17.42 21.96
C GLU A 15 17.17 17.20 21.52
N GLU A 16 16.90 17.18 20.22
CA GLU A 16 15.56 16.93 19.69
C GLU A 16 15.05 15.51 19.98
N ILE A 17 15.85 14.47 19.72
CA ILE A 17 15.37 13.08 19.97
C ILE A 17 15.24 12.74 21.45
N TRP A 18 15.88 13.49 22.34
CA TRP A 18 15.77 13.33 23.79
C TRP A 18 14.77 14.29 24.44
N SER A 19 14.18 15.22 23.69
CA SER A 19 13.09 16.09 24.15
C SER A 19 11.71 15.59 23.72
N GLU A 20 11.63 14.81 22.64
CA GLU A 20 10.38 14.17 22.23
C GLU A 20 10.57 12.82 21.51
N PRO A 21 9.49 12.04 21.31
CA PRO A 21 9.56 10.78 20.58
C PRO A 21 10.21 10.90 19.19
N VAL A 22 11.18 10.02 18.91
CA VAL A 22 11.92 9.95 17.63
C VAL A 22 10.99 10.02 16.41
N GLY A 23 9.84 9.34 16.47
CA GLY A 23 8.87 9.36 15.38
C GLY A 23 8.23 10.75 15.13
N LYS A 24 8.11 11.61 16.14
CA LYS A 24 7.67 13.01 15.97
C LYS A 24 8.77 13.86 15.34
N VAL A 25 10.01 13.73 15.83
CA VAL A 25 11.18 14.40 15.27
C VAL A 25 11.36 14.04 13.80
N ALA A 26 11.27 12.75 13.47
CA ALA A 26 11.43 12.25 12.11
C ALA A 26 10.41 12.86 11.13
N LYS A 27 9.16 13.06 11.57
CA LYS A 27 8.12 13.72 10.76
C LYS A 27 8.47 15.16 10.41
N ARG A 28 9.05 15.94 11.34
CA ARG A 28 9.49 17.32 11.04
C ARG A 28 10.57 17.35 9.97
N TYR A 29 11.47 16.37 9.99
CA TYR A 29 12.50 16.21 8.96
C TYR A 29 12.01 15.51 7.70
N GLN A 30 10.71 15.18 7.59
CA GLN A 30 10.14 14.44 6.48
C GLN A 30 10.91 13.14 6.18
N ILE A 31 11.29 12.40 7.23
CA ILE A 31 11.89 11.06 7.15
C ILE A 31 11.14 10.05 7.98
N SER A 32 11.32 8.78 7.63
CA SER A 32 10.86 7.68 8.46
C SER A 32 11.62 7.62 9.78
N ASP A 33 10.98 7.10 10.83
CA ASP A 33 11.61 6.85 12.13
C ASP A 33 12.90 6.02 11.99
N VAL A 34 12.86 4.98 11.13
CA VAL A 34 14.03 4.16 10.81
C VAL A 34 15.12 4.97 10.11
N GLY A 35 14.74 5.86 9.18
CA GLY A 35 15.67 6.76 8.51
C GLY A 35 16.39 7.67 9.50
N LEU A 36 15.64 8.31 10.41
CA LEU A 36 16.24 9.17 11.43
C LEU A 36 17.14 8.37 12.38
N ARG A 37 16.76 7.16 12.78
CA ARG A 37 17.62 6.29 13.60
C ARG A 37 18.94 5.95 12.91
N LYS A 38 18.93 5.69 11.59
CA LYS A 38 20.16 5.47 10.82
C LYS A 38 21.08 6.69 10.84
N ILE A 39 20.50 7.89 10.76
CA ILE A 39 21.25 9.14 10.88
C ILE A 39 21.85 9.27 12.28
N CYS A 40 21.09 8.99 13.35
CA CYS A 40 21.60 9.00 14.72
C CYS A 40 22.75 8.01 14.91
N VAL A 41 22.66 6.80 14.36
CA VAL A 41 23.73 5.80 14.41
C VAL A 41 24.98 6.30 13.69
N ASN A 42 24.83 6.90 12.50
CA ASN A 42 25.95 7.46 11.74
C ASN A 42 26.68 8.56 12.53
N LEU A 43 25.92 9.42 13.22
CA LEU A 43 26.43 10.51 14.06
C LEU A 43 26.85 10.07 15.48
N SER A 44 26.87 8.76 15.78
CA SER A 44 27.17 8.23 17.12
C SER A 44 26.35 8.92 18.22
N ILE A 45 25.05 9.11 17.97
CA ILE A 45 24.09 9.67 18.91
C ILE A 45 23.39 8.52 19.64
N PRO A 46 23.39 8.48 20.98
CA PRO A 46 22.60 7.50 21.72
C PRO A 46 21.12 7.77 21.49
N VAL A 47 20.39 6.77 21.00
CA VAL A 47 18.95 6.89 20.71
C VAL A 47 18.15 6.38 21.91
N PRO A 48 17.03 7.05 22.31
CA PRO A 48 16.18 6.54 23.38
C PRO A 48 15.72 5.09 23.12
N PRO A 49 15.87 4.18 24.09
CA PRO A 49 15.47 2.78 23.93
C PRO A 49 13.95 2.66 23.81
N VAL A 50 13.49 1.52 23.29
CA VAL A 50 12.06 1.21 23.20
C VAL A 50 11.44 1.28 24.60
N GLY A 51 10.33 1.99 24.73
CA GLY A 51 9.64 2.20 26.00
C GLY A 51 10.18 3.36 26.85
N TYR A 52 11.27 4.04 26.47
CA TYR A 52 11.77 5.23 27.18
C TYR A 52 10.67 6.29 27.39
N TRP A 53 10.00 6.67 26.31
CA TRP A 53 8.92 7.66 26.34
C TRP A 53 7.67 7.18 27.08
N ALA A 54 7.40 5.87 27.08
CA ALA A 54 6.30 5.30 27.87
C ALA A 54 6.58 5.39 29.38
N LYS A 55 7.84 5.17 29.80
CA LYS A 55 8.26 5.33 31.20
C LYS A 55 8.15 6.78 31.67
N ILE A 56 8.59 7.73 30.84
CA ILE A 56 8.41 9.18 31.11
C ILE A 56 6.92 9.53 31.26
N ALA A 57 6.07 9.05 30.33
CA ALA A 57 4.63 9.31 30.40
C ALA A 57 3.97 8.68 31.64
N ALA A 58 4.51 7.57 32.14
CA ALA A 58 4.09 6.93 33.40
C ALA A 58 4.69 7.60 34.66
N GLY A 59 5.35 8.75 34.53
CA GLY A 59 5.94 9.50 35.65
C GLY A 59 7.24 8.91 36.20
N GLN A 60 7.87 7.97 35.50
CA GLN A 60 9.12 7.36 35.95
C GLN A 60 10.33 8.21 35.57
N THR A 61 11.24 8.40 36.53
CA THR A 61 12.53 9.04 36.29
C THR A 61 13.46 8.08 35.56
N VAL A 62 13.81 8.41 34.32
CA VAL A 62 14.75 7.64 33.49
C VAL A 62 15.95 8.50 33.09
N LYS A 63 17.15 7.95 33.17
CA LYS A 63 18.40 8.68 32.93
C LYS A 63 18.60 8.98 31.44
N LYS A 64 18.80 10.25 31.09
CA LYS A 64 19.31 10.69 29.77
C LYS A 64 20.84 10.48 29.76
N PRO A 65 21.39 9.63 28.87
CA PRO A 65 22.84 9.44 28.73
C PRO A 65 23.45 10.68 28.09
N SER A 66 24.60 11.15 28.59
CA SER A 66 25.29 12.30 27.99
C SER A 66 25.78 11.98 26.57
N LEU A 67 25.84 13.01 25.72
CA LEU A 67 26.39 12.91 24.37
C LEU A 67 27.92 12.85 24.45
N ALA A 68 28.49 11.65 24.40
CA ALA A 68 29.95 11.45 24.47
C ALA A 68 30.67 12.13 23.28
N PRO A 69 31.93 12.54 23.41
CA PRO A 69 32.74 12.97 22.28
C PRO A 69 32.84 11.86 21.23
N THR A 70 32.77 12.20 19.95
CA THR A 70 32.92 11.26 18.83
C THR A 70 34.16 11.62 18.02
N LYS A 71 34.85 10.60 17.48
CA LYS A 71 35.88 10.77 16.42
C LYS A 71 35.27 10.67 15.01
N GLY A 72 34.00 10.32 14.92
CA GLY A 72 33.25 10.18 13.66
C GLY A 72 32.61 11.51 13.20
N PRO A 73 31.75 11.46 12.17
CA PRO A 73 31.11 12.65 11.65
C PRO A 73 30.19 13.32 12.68
N THR A 74 30.22 14.66 12.71
CA THR A 74 29.33 15.50 13.52
C THR A 74 28.19 16.11 12.71
N THR A 75 28.23 15.97 11.39
CA THR A 75 27.19 16.40 10.48
C THR A 75 26.78 15.28 9.53
N TYR A 76 25.51 15.25 9.14
CA TYR A 76 24.99 14.33 8.14
C TYR A 76 24.18 15.13 7.13
N GLN A 77 24.48 14.96 5.85
CA GLN A 77 23.78 15.64 4.76
C GLN A 77 22.98 14.62 3.97
N ARG A 78 21.73 14.97 3.68
CA ARG A 78 20.92 14.21 2.72
C ARG A 78 20.41 15.12 1.60
N THR A 79 20.37 14.56 0.42
CA THR A 79 19.76 15.20 -0.76
C THR A 79 18.35 14.67 -0.91
N ILE A 80 17.38 15.56 -0.89
CA ILE A 80 15.97 15.27 -1.13
C ILE A 80 15.69 15.69 -2.57
N TYR A 81 15.33 14.73 -3.41
CA TYR A 81 14.76 15.07 -4.70
C TYR A 81 13.37 15.64 -4.46
N LYS A 82 13.12 16.83 -4.99
CA LYS A 82 11.78 17.44 -5.03
C LYS A 82 11.42 17.58 -6.49
N ASP A 83 10.42 16.84 -6.95
CA ASP A 83 9.82 17.13 -8.23
C ASP A 83 9.03 18.45 -8.07
N PRO A 84 9.35 19.54 -8.80
CA PRO A 84 8.60 20.79 -8.71
C PRO A 84 7.12 20.60 -9.05
N GLN A 85 6.81 19.55 -9.80
CA GLN A 85 5.46 19.22 -10.21
C GLN A 85 4.68 18.50 -9.13
N ASP A 86 5.34 17.90 -8.12
CA ASP A 86 4.63 17.22 -7.04
C ASP A 86 3.81 18.21 -6.21
N ASP A 87 4.36 19.40 -5.93
CA ASP A 87 3.66 20.45 -5.19
C ASP A 87 2.46 20.98 -5.99
N GLU A 88 2.66 21.27 -7.29
CA GLU A 88 1.58 21.71 -8.18
C GLU A 88 0.47 20.67 -8.31
N ARG A 89 0.84 19.41 -8.57
CA ARG A 89 -0.07 18.27 -8.67
C ARG A 89 -0.88 18.09 -7.38
N SER A 90 -0.22 18.18 -6.23
CA SER A 90 -0.87 18.09 -4.92
C SER A 90 -1.87 19.23 -4.70
N MET A 91 -1.47 20.47 -5.00
CA MET A 91 -2.36 21.65 -4.89
C MET A 91 -3.58 21.54 -5.80
N ARG A 92 -3.39 21.22 -7.09
CA ARG A 92 -4.49 21.04 -8.05
C ARG A 92 -5.43 19.90 -7.63
N THR A 93 -4.87 18.79 -7.14
CA THR A 93 -5.67 17.66 -6.62
C THR A 93 -6.52 18.09 -5.42
N GLN A 94 -5.92 18.80 -4.46
CA GLN A 94 -6.64 19.25 -3.26
C GLN A 94 -7.74 20.27 -3.58
N ALA A 95 -7.50 21.18 -4.52
CA ALA A 95 -8.50 22.12 -5.01
C ALA A 95 -9.69 21.39 -5.66
N ARG A 96 -9.41 20.44 -6.57
CA ARG A 96 -10.45 19.62 -7.21
C ARG A 96 -11.25 18.78 -6.21
N ILE A 97 -10.61 18.20 -5.20
CA ILE A 97 -11.31 17.50 -4.11
C ILE A 97 -12.24 18.46 -3.35
N GLY A 98 -11.79 19.69 -3.09
CA GLY A 98 -12.61 20.71 -2.43
C GLY A 98 -13.84 21.11 -3.25
N GLU A 99 -13.68 21.33 -4.55
CA GLU A 99 -14.78 21.62 -5.49
C GLU A 99 -15.76 20.44 -5.61
N ASP A 100 -15.24 19.22 -5.64
CA ASP A 100 -16.02 17.99 -5.77
C ASP A 100 -16.76 17.60 -4.48
N ALA A 101 -16.31 18.08 -3.31
CA ALA A 101 -16.88 17.70 -2.02
C ALA A 101 -18.40 17.93 -1.92
N ALA A 102 -18.93 18.98 -2.56
CA ALA A 102 -20.36 19.26 -2.61
C ALA A 102 -21.17 18.26 -3.48
N HIS A 103 -20.50 17.58 -4.41
CA HIS A 103 -21.07 16.61 -5.35
C HIS A 103 -20.78 15.16 -4.94
N ALA A 104 -19.99 14.95 -3.88
CA ALA A 104 -19.64 13.63 -3.40
C ALA A 104 -20.89 12.91 -2.85
N PRO A 105 -21.21 11.69 -3.32
CA PRO A 105 -22.35 10.96 -2.80
C PRO A 105 -22.09 10.53 -1.36
N GLU A 106 -23.15 10.45 -0.56
CA GLU A 106 -23.08 9.83 0.76
C GLU A 106 -22.70 8.35 0.60
N VAL A 107 -21.66 7.91 1.31
CA VAL A 107 -21.24 6.50 1.29
C VAL A 107 -21.96 5.78 2.42
N PRO A 108 -22.92 4.88 2.12
CA PRO A 108 -23.69 4.20 3.16
C PRO A 108 -22.84 3.17 3.90
N VAL A 109 -23.24 2.88 5.14
CA VAL A 109 -22.70 1.74 5.88
C VAL A 109 -23.43 0.49 5.45
N VAL A 110 -22.75 -0.41 4.73
CA VAL A 110 -23.30 -1.71 4.33
C VAL A 110 -22.81 -2.79 5.30
N THR A 111 -23.75 -3.53 5.89
CA THR A 111 -23.45 -4.68 6.73
C THR A 111 -22.94 -5.84 5.87
N PRO A 112 -21.83 -6.52 6.25
CA PRO A 112 -21.33 -7.66 5.50
C PRO A 112 -22.36 -8.79 5.51
N ARG A 113 -22.55 -9.42 4.34
CA ARG A 113 -23.31 -10.67 4.22
C ARG A 113 -22.62 -11.80 4.96
N THR A 114 -23.36 -12.86 5.28
CA THR A 114 -22.83 -14.05 5.95
C THR A 114 -22.79 -15.28 5.05
N SER A 115 -23.56 -15.29 3.95
CA SER A 115 -23.63 -16.36 2.96
C SER A 115 -23.35 -15.86 1.54
N ILE A 116 -22.80 -16.73 0.70
CA ILE A 116 -22.57 -16.47 -0.74
C ILE A 116 -23.88 -16.39 -1.52
N ASP A 117 -24.94 -17.06 -1.04
CA ASP A 117 -26.25 -17.07 -1.70
C ASP A 117 -26.92 -15.70 -1.72
N ASP A 118 -26.56 -14.82 -0.78
CA ASP A 118 -27.08 -13.45 -0.69
C ASP A 118 -26.17 -12.43 -1.39
N CYS A 119 -25.04 -12.87 -1.96
CA CYS A 119 -24.08 -11.98 -2.61
C CYS A 119 -24.46 -11.63 -4.06
N LEU A 120 -23.79 -10.61 -4.60
CA LEU A 120 -23.90 -10.20 -5.99
C LEU A 120 -23.56 -11.36 -6.95
N PRO A 121 -24.16 -11.42 -8.16
CA PRO A 121 -23.89 -12.47 -9.14
C PRO A 121 -22.40 -12.65 -9.47
N LEU A 122 -21.64 -11.55 -9.50
CA LEU A 122 -20.18 -11.60 -9.68
C LEU A 122 -19.49 -12.45 -8.61
N ILE A 123 -19.87 -12.27 -7.34
CA ILE A 123 -19.28 -12.98 -6.20
C ILE A 123 -19.61 -14.46 -6.26
N LYS A 124 -20.85 -14.83 -6.63
CA LYS A 124 -21.26 -16.22 -6.85
C LYS A 124 -20.42 -16.90 -7.94
N ARG A 125 -20.15 -16.20 -9.06
CA ARG A 125 -19.25 -16.71 -10.11
C ARG A 125 -17.81 -16.88 -9.61
N MET A 126 -17.31 -15.93 -8.82
CA MET A 126 -15.97 -16.02 -8.23
C MET A 126 -15.87 -17.18 -7.23
N ALA A 127 -16.89 -17.41 -6.40
CA ALA A 127 -16.95 -18.54 -5.48
C ALA A 127 -16.83 -19.88 -6.22
N LYS A 128 -17.64 -20.08 -7.26
CA LYS A 128 -17.57 -21.28 -8.12
C LYS A 128 -16.19 -21.44 -8.78
N LYS A 129 -15.53 -20.35 -9.15
CA LYS A 129 -14.18 -20.43 -9.74
C LYS A 129 -13.12 -20.88 -8.73
N LEU A 130 -13.24 -20.45 -7.47
CA LEU A 130 -12.30 -20.83 -6.41
C LEU A 130 -12.38 -22.32 -6.02
N GLU A 131 -13.54 -22.96 -6.22
CA GLU A 131 -13.71 -24.42 -6.07
C GLU A 131 -12.93 -25.22 -7.13
N GLY A 132 -12.50 -24.57 -8.22
CA GLY A 132 -11.71 -25.18 -9.27
C GLY A 132 -10.29 -25.58 -8.81
N LYS A 133 -9.52 -26.14 -9.75
CA LYS A 133 -8.14 -26.60 -9.51
C LYS A 133 -7.08 -25.51 -9.65
N GLN A 134 -7.46 -24.29 -10.02
CA GLN A 134 -6.50 -23.19 -10.23
C GLN A 134 -5.90 -22.75 -8.89
N ARG A 135 -4.57 -22.63 -8.86
CA ARG A 135 -3.80 -22.23 -7.68
C ARG A 135 -2.81 -21.11 -8.03
N ASP A 136 -2.49 -20.28 -7.04
CA ASP A 136 -1.43 -19.27 -7.15
C ASP A 136 -0.04 -19.87 -6.83
N SER A 137 1.00 -19.03 -6.81
CA SER A 137 2.37 -19.45 -6.49
C SER A 137 2.59 -19.96 -5.07
N ARG A 138 1.59 -19.82 -4.18
CA ARG A 138 1.59 -20.31 -2.80
C ARG A 138 0.76 -21.58 -2.64
N ASP A 139 0.30 -22.14 -3.76
CA ASP A 139 -0.62 -23.27 -3.83
C ASP A 139 -1.99 -22.98 -3.19
N TRP A 140 -2.42 -21.70 -3.20
CA TRP A 140 -3.71 -21.28 -2.65
C TRP A 140 -4.74 -21.07 -3.75
N PRO A 141 -6.06 -21.22 -3.47
CA PRO A 141 -7.12 -20.89 -4.43
C PRO A 141 -6.93 -19.51 -5.06
N TYR A 142 -7.08 -19.48 -6.39
CA TYR A 142 -6.87 -18.28 -7.19
C TYR A 142 -8.04 -18.03 -8.14
N CYS A 143 -8.52 -16.79 -8.17
CA CYS A 143 -9.55 -16.34 -9.09
C CYS A 143 -9.05 -15.10 -9.84
N ASP A 144 -9.13 -15.17 -11.18
CA ASP A 144 -8.83 -14.08 -12.11
C ASP A 144 -9.49 -14.39 -13.47
N GLY A 145 -9.54 -13.43 -14.37
CA GLY A 145 -10.00 -13.61 -15.75
C GLY A 145 -11.14 -12.67 -16.15
N ALA A 146 -11.64 -12.88 -17.36
CA ALA A 146 -12.63 -12.02 -18.00
C ALA A 146 -13.90 -11.89 -17.17
N GLY A 147 -14.33 -10.64 -16.95
CA GLY A 147 -15.52 -10.32 -16.17
C GLY A 147 -15.43 -10.69 -14.68
N LEU A 148 -14.24 -11.01 -14.17
CA LEU A 148 -13.97 -11.31 -12.76
C LEU A 148 -12.99 -10.30 -12.16
N MET A 149 -12.97 -10.25 -10.83
CA MET A 149 -11.95 -9.53 -10.06
C MET A 149 -10.96 -10.54 -9.46
N ARG A 150 -9.83 -10.04 -8.95
CA ARG A 150 -8.73 -10.90 -8.51
C ARG A 150 -8.90 -11.32 -7.06
N LEU A 151 -8.71 -12.60 -6.77
CA LEU A 151 -8.74 -13.12 -5.41
C LEU A 151 -7.67 -14.20 -5.23
N SER A 152 -6.87 -14.09 -4.17
CA SER A 152 -5.69 -14.92 -3.93
C SER A 152 -5.48 -15.10 -2.42
N VAL A 153 -6.18 -16.08 -1.87
CA VAL A 153 -6.31 -16.32 -0.42
C VAL A 153 -6.32 -17.81 -0.13
N SER A 154 -6.00 -18.21 1.10
CA SER A 154 -6.05 -19.61 1.51
C SER A 154 -7.48 -20.18 1.44
N GLN A 155 -7.61 -21.51 1.37
CA GLN A 155 -8.91 -22.18 1.39
C GLN A 155 -9.76 -21.76 2.60
N LYS A 156 -9.13 -21.64 3.78
CA LYS A 156 -9.78 -21.24 5.03
C LYS A 156 -10.42 -19.85 4.96
N ASN A 157 -9.82 -18.92 4.23
CA ASN A 157 -10.24 -17.51 4.19
C ASN A 157 -10.98 -17.13 2.90
N SER A 158 -11.29 -18.12 2.04
CA SER A 158 -11.99 -17.89 0.77
C SER A 158 -13.38 -17.27 0.96
N LEU A 159 -14.17 -17.78 1.92
CA LEU A 159 -15.49 -17.22 2.24
C LEU A 159 -15.38 -15.75 2.70
N ARG A 160 -14.55 -15.47 3.70
CA ARG A 160 -14.36 -14.11 4.22
C ARG A 160 -13.92 -13.13 3.12
N ALA A 161 -12.98 -13.52 2.28
CA ALA A 161 -12.49 -12.68 1.20
C ALA A 161 -13.58 -12.34 0.16
N LEU A 162 -14.45 -13.29 -0.17
CA LEU A 162 -15.61 -13.07 -1.04
C LEU A 162 -16.63 -12.13 -0.40
N LEU A 163 -16.91 -12.28 0.90
CA LEU A 163 -17.85 -11.42 1.64
C LEU A 163 -17.31 -9.99 1.77
N VAL A 164 -16.01 -9.80 2.01
CA VAL A 164 -15.35 -8.48 2.02
C VAL A 164 -15.47 -7.81 0.66
N LEU A 165 -15.20 -8.55 -0.43
CA LEU A 165 -15.35 -8.01 -1.78
C LEU A 165 -16.81 -7.69 -2.09
N ASN A 166 -17.76 -8.54 -1.68
CA ASN A 166 -19.19 -8.26 -1.83
C ASN A 166 -19.59 -6.97 -1.12
N GLN A 167 -19.21 -6.80 0.14
CA GLN A 167 -19.50 -5.61 0.93
C GLN A 167 -18.98 -4.34 0.24
N LEU A 168 -17.76 -4.38 -0.30
CA LEU A 168 -17.21 -3.28 -1.10
C LEU A 168 -18.09 -2.94 -2.30
N LEU A 169 -18.47 -3.94 -3.09
CA LEU A 169 -19.24 -3.74 -4.33
C LEU A 169 -20.67 -3.28 -4.06
N GLU A 170 -21.32 -3.81 -3.02
CA GLU A 170 -22.62 -3.32 -2.55
C GLU A 170 -22.52 -1.87 -2.06
N THR A 171 -21.47 -1.53 -1.30
CA THR A 171 -21.23 -0.15 -0.83
C THR A 171 -21.02 0.81 -2.00
N LEU A 172 -20.24 0.40 -3.00
CA LEU A 172 -20.02 1.18 -4.22
C LEU A 172 -21.31 1.38 -5.01
N SER A 173 -22.10 0.30 -5.17
CA SER A 173 -23.37 0.36 -5.90
C SER A 173 -24.38 1.26 -5.19
N ALA A 174 -24.45 1.16 -3.86
CA ALA A 174 -25.34 1.97 -3.03
C ALA A 174 -24.92 3.46 -3.00
N ALA A 175 -23.62 3.76 -3.15
CA ALA A 175 -23.11 5.11 -3.36
C ALA A 175 -23.31 5.62 -4.81
N GLY A 176 -23.99 4.87 -5.67
CA GLY A 176 -24.33 5.26 -7.05
C GLY A 176 -23.30 4.90 -8.11
N TYR A 177 -22.23 4.18 -7.77
CA TYR A 177 -21.20 3.78 -8.73
C TYR A 177 -21.61 2.52 -9.51
N ARG A 178 -21.35 2.51 -10.82
CA ARG A 178 -21.80 1.43 -11.70
C ARG A 178 -20.76 0.31 -11.76
N LEU A 179 -21.17 -0.90 -11.35
CA LEU A 179 -20.42 -2.14 -11.57
C LEU A 179 -20.62 -2.63 -13.01
N SER A 180 -19.52 -2.87 -13.72
CA SER A 180 -19.51 -3.55 -15.01
C SER A 180 -18.85 -4.91 -14.91
N THR A 181 -19.54 -5.92 -15.42
CA THR A 181 -19.04 -7.30 -15.52
C THR A 181 -18.94 -7.78 -16.97
N ALA A 182 -19.36 -6.94 -17.93
CA ALA A 182 -19.21 -7.17 -19.35
C ALA A 182 -17.90 -6.52 -19.80
N GLY A 183 -16.88 -7.35 -20.04
CA GLY A 183 -15.73 -6.89 -20.81
C GLY A 183 -16.18 -6.63 -22.24
N ASN A 184 -15.93 -5.43 -22.78
CA ASN A 184 -16.23 -5.12 -24.19
C ASN A 184 -15.34 -5.92 -25.17
N LYS A 185 -14.35 -6.65 -24.64
CA LYS A 185 -13.59 -7.71 -25.29
C LYS A 185 -13.50 -8.87 -24.30
N GLU A 186 -13.47 -10.11 -24.78
CA GLU A 186 -13.47 -11.36 -24.01
C GLU A 186 -12.33 -11.53 -22.97
N GLN A 187 -11.54 -10.49 -22.67
CA GLN A 187 -10.36 -10.51 -21.80
C GLN A 187 -10.38 -9.50 -20.64
N ASP A 188 -11.28 -8.51 -20.61
CA ASP A 188 -11.22 -7.46 -19.60
C ASP A 188 -11.79 -7.92 -18.23
N SER A 189 -11.09 -7.58 -17.14
CA SER A 189 -11.55 -7.82 -15.76
C SER A 189 -12.83 -7.03 -15.46
N ALA A 190 -13.63 -7.50 -14.49
CA ALA A 190 -14.74 -6.69 -13.97
C ALA A 190 -14.21 -5.43 -13.29
N TYR A 191 -14.96 -4.34 -13.40
CA TYR A 191 -14.57 -3.02 -12.88
C TYR A 191 -15.78 -2.22 -12.40
N VAL A 192 -15.52 -1.21 -11.59
CA VAL A 192 -16.48 -0.19 -11.18
C VAL A 192 -16.06 1.15 -11.75
N SER A 193 -17.01 1.91 -12.29
CA SER A 193 -16.78 3.28 -12.75
C SER A 193 -16.98 4.27 -11.61
N VAL A 194 -15.91 4.98 -11.23
CA VAL A 194 -15.90 6.05 -10.24
C VAL A 194 -15.41 7.31 -10.94
N LEU A 195 -16.32 8.27 -11.19
CA LEU A 195 -16.07 9.36 -12.14
C LEU A 195 -15.63 8.77 -13.50
N ASP A 196 -14.55 9.27 -14.08
CA ASP A 196 -13.96 8.76 -15.33
C ASP A 196 -13.01 7.58 -15.12
N ALA A 197 -12.72 7.21 -13.87
CA ALA A 197 -11.81 6.11 -13.56
C ALA A 197 -12.54 4.76 -13.59
N LYS A 198 -11.93 3.78 -14.27
CA LYS A 198 -12.35 2.37 -14.26
C LYS A 198 -11.47 1.61 -13.28
N LEU A 199 -12.05 1.17 -12.17
CA LEU A 199 -11.33 0.56 -11.06
C LEU A 199 -11.64 -0.93 -10.95
N THR A 200 -10.61 -1.78 -10.88
CA THR A 200 -10.74 -3.20 -10.56
C THR A 200 -10.06 -3.51 -9.23
N PHE A 201 -10.41 -4.63 -8.61
CA PHE A 201 -10.00 -4.93 -7.23
C PHE A 201 -9.30 -6.28 -7.12
N ARG A 202 -8.39 -6.36 -6.14
CA ARG A 202 -7.79 -7.61 -5.70
C ARG A 202 -7.95 -7.77 -4.21
N VAL A 203 -8.43 -8.93 -3.78
CA VAL A 203 -8.31 -9.36 -2.38
C VAL A 203 -7.19 -10.39 -2.26
N LYS A 204 -6.20 -10.10 -1.43
CA LYS A 204 -5.05 -10.98 -1.17
C LYS A 204 -4.92 -11.23 0.31
N GLU A 205 -4.61 -12.46 0.69
CA GLU A 205 -4.23 -12.79 2.06
C GLU A 205 -2.72 -12.64 2.23
N ARG A 206 -2.28 -11.96 3.30
CA ARG A 206 -0.87 -11.93 3.68
C ARG A 206 -0.43 -13.31 4.15
N SER A 207 0.80 -13.68 3.82
CA SER A 207 1.34 -15.00 4.15
C SER A 207 2.59 -14.86 5.00
N ARG A 208 2.70 -15.68 6.03
CA ARG A 208 3.99 -15.90 6.69
C ARG A 208 4.77 -16.91 5.86
N GLN A 209 5.93 -16.50 5.38
CA GLN A 209 6.82 -17.33 4.58
C GLN A 209 7.80 -18.06 5.51
N GLU A 210 7.89 -19.38 5.36
CA GLU A 210 8.86 -20.24 6.03
C GLU A 210 9.78 -20.83 4.96
N SER A 211 11.09 -20.75 5.18
CA SER A 211 12.07 -21.25 4.23
C SER A 211 12.42 -22.70 4.54
N VAL A 212 12.31 -23.57 3.54
CA VAL A 212 12.64 -24.99 3.66
C VAL A 212 14.11 -25.14 3.25
N PRO A 213 15.03 -25.46 4.17
CA PRO A 213 16.44 -25.62 3.81
C PRO A 213 16.60 -26.79 2.84
N LEU A 214 17.60 -26.67 1.95
CA LEU A 214 17.97 -27.77 1.05
C LEU A 214 18.51 -28.95 1.87
N THR A 215 18.21 -30.17 1.42
CA THR A 215 18.80 -31.36 2.03
C THR A 215 20.31 -31.41 1.76
N PRO A 216 21.12 -32.08 2.60
CA PRO A 216 22.55 -32.23 2.36
C PRO A 216 22.88 -32.78 0.96
N GLU A 217 22.06 -33.70 0.45
CA GLU A 217 22.18 -34.28 -0.90
C GLU A 217 21.96 -33.24 -2.01
N GLN A 218 20.92 -32.41 -1.88
CA GLN A 218 20.63 -31.33 -2.83
C GLN A 218 21.75 -30.29 -2.84
N VAL A 219 22.31 -29.97 -1.67
CA VAL A 219 23.46 -29.05 -1.55
C VAL A 219 24.70 -29.64 -2.23
N ALA A 220 24.98 -30.93 -1.99
CA ALA A 220 26.11 -31.62 -2.63
C ALA A 220 25.95 -31.68 -4.16
N GLU A 221 24.73 -31.91 -4.66
CA GLU A 221 24.45 -31.91 -6.09
C GLU A 221 24.62 -30.52 -6.73
N ASN A 222 24.13 -29.46 -6.08
CA ASN A 222 24.37 -28.08 -6.53
C ASN A 222 25.86 -27.78 -6.61
N LYS A 223 26.63 -28.19 -5.59
CA LYS A 223 28.09 -28.03 -5.57
C LYS A 223 28.77 -28.80 -6.70
N ARG A 224 28.35 -30.05 -6.97
CA ARG A 224 28.86 -30.87 -8.07
C ARG A 224 28.60 -30.23 -9.44
N ARG A 225 27.42 -29.62 -9.63
CA ARG A 225 27.01 -29.00 -10.90
C ARG A 225 27.59 -27.61 -11.12
N GLY A 226 28.05 -26.93 -10.07
CA GLY A 226 28.61 -25.57 -10.16
C GLY A 226 27.58 -24.46 -10.35
N TYR A 227 26.28 -24.78 -10.24
CA TYR A 227 25.17 -23.83 -10.25
C TYR A 227 24.00 -24.36 -9.41
N ASN A 228 23.05 -23.50 -9.06
CA ASN A 228 21.90 -23.85 -8.22
C ASN A 228 20.83 -24.63 -9.00
N TRP A 229 21.01 -25.95 -9.15
CA TRP A 229 20.01 -26.84 -9.75
C TRP A 229 18.78 -27.01 -8.85
N HIS A 230 18.98 -27.20 -7.55
CA HIS A 230 17.94 -27.16 -6.52
C HIS A 230 17.89 -25.78 -5.88
N SER A 231 16.71 -25.17 -5.82
CA SER A 231 16.49 -23.89 -5.17
C SER A 231 15.77 -24.06 -3.83
N GLN A 232 16.06 -23.16 -2.90
CA GLN A 232 15.38 -23.12 -1.61
C GLN A 232 13.87 -22.91 -1.85
N ARG A 233 13.07 -23.82 -1.29
CA ARG A 233 11.62 -23.75 -1.39
C ARG A 233 11.04 -23.01 -0.19
N TYR A 234 9.81 -22.55 -0.35
CA TYR A 234 9.09 -21.84 0.71
C TYR A 234 7.73 -22.49 0.94
N VAL A 235 7.36 -22.56 2.22
CA VAL A 235 6.01 -22.92 2.66
C VAL A 235 5.32 -21.64 3.12
N TYR A 236 4.08 -21.43 2.68
CA TYR A 236 3.31 -20.24 2.99
C TYR A 236 2.19 -20.58 3.97
N HIS A 237 2.15 -19.85 5.08
CA HIS A 237 1.14 -20.01 6.12
C HIS A 237 0.13 -18.86 6.07
N PRO A 238 -1.19 -19.15 6.12
CA PRO A 238 -2.23 -18.12 6.17
C PRO A 238 -2.13 -17.30 7.46
N THR A 239 -2.23 -15.98 7.36
CA THR A 239 -2.20 -15.08 8.52
C THR A 239 -3.58 -14.61 8.95
N ASN A 240 -4.63 -14.89 8.16
CA ASN A 240 -5.95 -14.29 8.32
C ASN A 240 -5.95 -12.75 8.19
N GLU A 241 -4.89 -12.15 7.65
CA GLU A 241 -4.84 -10.72 7.33
C GLU A 241 -5.10 -10.53 5.84
N LEU A 242 -6.28 -10.03 5.50
CA LEU A 242 -6.68 -9.68 4.15
C LEU A 242 -6.23 -8.27 3.79
N GLU A 243 -5.87 -8.09 2.53
CA GLU A 243 -5.57 -6.81 1.90
C GLU A 243 -6.43 -6.67 0.65
N LEU A 244 -7.18 -5.58 0.59
CA LEU A 244 -7.95 -5.15 -0.57
C LEU A 244 -7.15 -4.06 -1.29
N SER A 245 -6.73 -4.34 -2.51
CA SER A 245 -6.02 -3.40 -3.38
C SER A 245 -6.93 -2.96 -4.54
N VAL A 246 -6.83 -1.69 -4.93
CA VAL A 246 -7.50 -1.14 -6.12
C VAL A 246 -6.47 -0.90 -7.23
N PHE A 247 -6.87 -1.15 -8.47
CA PHE A 247 -6.07 -0.94 -9.67
C PHE A 247 -6.90 -0.16 -10.69
N GLN A 248 -6.26 0.72 -11.44
CA GLN A 248 -6.85 1.18 -12.68
C GLN A 248 -6.93 0.00 -13.66
N LEU A 249 -8.03 -0.09 -14.42
CA LEU A 249 -8.20 -1.16 -15.40
C LEU A 249 -7.04 -1.16 -16.41
N GLY A 250 -6.41 -2.31 -16.61
CA GLY A 250 -5.24 -2.47 -17.47
C GLY A 250 -3.88 -2.22 -16.79
N HIS A 251 -3.86 -1.73 -15.54
CA HIS A 251 -2.64 -1.48 -14.79
C HIS A 251 -2.26 -2.66 -13.88
N SER A 252 -0.96 -2.84 -13.66
CA SER A 252 -0.39 -3.90 -12.81
C SER A 252 -0.12 -3.45 -11.37
N TYR A 253 0.08 -2.14 -11.15
CA TYR A 253 0.36 -1.55 -9.85
C TYR A 253 -0.92 -1.12 -9.14
N ALA A 254 -0.97 -1.35 -7.83
CA ALA A 254 -2.10 -0.93 -7.01
C ALA A 254 -2.01 0.58 -6.75
N GLU A 255 -3.11 1.29 -6.97
CA GLU A 255 -3.22 2.73 -6.71
C GLU A 255 -3.37 3.03 -5.22
N ALA A 256 -4.07 2.15 -4.52
CA ALA A 256 -4.21 2.18 -3.08
C ALA A 256 -4.57 0.80 -2.55
N SER A 257 -4.45 0.63 -1.24
CA SER A 257 -4.99 -0.53 -0.55
C SER A 257 -5.52 -0.19 0.84
N THR A 258 -6.33 -1.09 1.35
CA THR A 258 -6.73 -1.16 2.75
C THR A 258 -6.57 -2.61 3.21
N ALA A 259 -6.26 -2.83 4.48
CA ALA A 259 -5.95 -4.16 4.98
C ALA A 259 -6.44 -4.35 6.41
N ASP A 260 -6.52 -5.61 6.82
CA ASP A 260 -6.58 -5.98 8.22
C ASP A 260 -5.40 -5.38 8.99
N THR A 261 -5.68 -5.00 10.22
CA THR A 261 -4.67 -4.68 11.23
C THR A 261 -4.95 -5.51 12.46
N ARG A 262 -3.95 -5.71 13.32
CA ARG A 262 -4.08 -6.52 14.54
C ARG A 262 -5.30 -6.18 15.42
N SER A 263 -5.76 -4.93 15.39
CA SER A 263 -6.88 -4.44 16.21
C SER A 263 -8.14 -4.09 15.42
N VAL A 264 -8.09 -4.05 14.09
CA VAL A 264 -9.22 -3.53 13.28
C VAL A 264 -9.38 -4.36 12.00
N PRO A 265 -10.54 -5.00 11.80
CA PRO A 265 -10.83 -5.80 10.61
C PRO A 265 -11.10 -4.92 9.38
N ILE A 266 -10.76 -5.41 8.20
CA ILE A 266 -10.88 -4.69 6.92
C ILE A 266 -12.33 -4.29 6.59
N GLU A 267 -13.31 -5.09 7.02
CA GLU A 267 -14.75 -4.90 6.85
C GLU A 267 -15.23 -3.54 7.39
N THR A 268 -14.65 -3.09 8.51
CA THR A 268 -14.97 -1.79 9.14
C THR A 268 -14.36 -0.59 8.40
N LYS A 269 -13.40 -0.84 7.49
CA LYS A 269 -12.68 0.20 6.75
C LYS A 269 -13.28 0.45 5.36
N ILE A 270 -14.28 -0.34 4.94
CA ILE A 270 -14.83 -0.31 3.57
C ILE A 270 -15.43 1.05 3.23
N GLN A 271 -16.26 1.63 4.11
CA GLN A 271 -16.90 2.93 3.88
C GLN A 271 -15.85 4.03 3.63
N ALA A 272 -14.86 4.15 4.53
CA ALA A 272 -13.78 5.11 4.38
C ALA A 272 -12.91 4.81 3.14
N PHE A 273 -12.73 3.54 2.78
CA PHE A 273 -12.02 3.17 1.56
C PHE A 273 -12.75 3.64 0.30
N VAL A 274 -14.08 3.47 0.21
CA VAL A 274 -14.88 3.96 -0.91
C VAL A 274 -14.76 5.48 -1.07
N GLY A 275 -14.79 6.25 0.01
CA GLY A 275 -14.52 7.71 -0.05
C GLY A 275 -13.14 8.02 -0.64
N ARG A 276 -12.11 7.28 -0.21
CA ARG A 276 -10.75 7.43 -0.78
C ARG A 276 -10.67 7.08 -2.27
N LEU A 277 -11.47 6.13 -2.77
CA LEU A 277 -11.48 5.78 -4.20
C LEU A 277 -11.89 6.95 -5.08
N ARG A 278 -12.84 7.78 -4.62
CA ARG A 278 -13.24 9.00 -5.35
C ARG A 278 -12.09 10.02 -5.41
N HIS A 279 -11.39 10.24 -4.30
CA HIS A 279 -10.22 11.12 -4.27
C HIS A 279 -9.09 10.61 -5.18
N LEU A 280 -8.91 9.28 -5.27
CA LEU A 280 -7.95 8.69 -6.19
C LEU A 280 -8.33 8.96 -7.65
N ALA A 281 -9.61 8.80 -8.01
CA ALA A 281 -10.08 9.11 -9.36
C ALA A 281 -9.85 10.57 -9.74
N ILE A 282 -10.09 11.51 -8.81
CA ILE A 282 -9.80 12.95 -9.00
C ILE A 282 -8.31 13.19 -9.20
N ARG A 283 -7.48 12.63 -8.33
CA ARG A 283 -6.02 12.71 -8.44
C ARG A 283 -5.56 12.20 -9.81
N ASP A 284 -6.09 11.07 -10.27
CA ASP A 284 -5.69 10.48 -11.55
C ASP A 284 -6.11 11.35 -12.75
N SER A 285 -7.28 11.99 -12.68
CA SER A 285 -7.71 13.01 -13.66
C SER A 285 -6.74 14.20 -13.72
N VAL A 286 -6.37 14.75 -12.57
CA VAL A 286 -5.41 15.87 -12.49
C VAL A 286 -4.04 15.47 -13.07
N ASN A 287 -3.59 14.23 -12.84
CA ASN A 287 -2.33 13.74 -13.41
C ASN A 287 -2.40 13.65 -14.93
N ALA A 288 -3.54 13.21 -15.47
CA ALA A 288 -3.74 13.12 -16.90
C ALA A 288 -3.78 14.51 -17.55
N GLU A 289 -4.41 15.50 -16.92
CA GLU A 289 -4.42 16.90 -17.35
C GLU A 289 -2.98 17.47 -17.40
N ILE A 290 -2.23 17.35 -16.30
CA ILE A 290 -0.85 17.84 -16.22
C ILE A 290 0.04 17.16 -17.28
N ALA A 291 -0.10 15.84 -17.44
CA ALA A 291 0.67 15.10 -18.45
C ALA A 291 0.31 15.53 -19.89
N ALA A 292 -0.95 15.89 -20.16
CA ALA A 292 -1.37 16.42 -21.45
C ALA A 292 -0.79 17.81 -21.71
N GLU A 293 -0.85 18.71 -20.72
CA GLU A 293 -0.24 20.05 -20.80
C GLU A 293 1.27 19.95 -21.13
N GLN A 294 1.97 19.02 -20.47
CA GLN A 294 3.40 18.81 -20.71
C GLN A 294 3.71 18.28 -22.11
N ARG A 295 2.88 17.38 -22.65
CA ARG A 295 3.05 16.89 -24.03
C ARG A 295 2.90 18.01 -25.04
N VAL A 296 1.94 18.93 -24.82
CA VAL A 296 1.76 20.12 -25.67
C VAL A 296 2.98 21.03 -25.59
N ILE A 297 3.48 21.32 -24.39
CA ILE A 297 4.68 22.14 -24.20
C ILE A 297 5.91 21.50 -24.84
N ALA A 298 6.08 20.18 -24.71
CA ALA A 298 7.20 19.45 -25.31
C ALA A 298 7.14 19.49 -26.84
N ALA A 299 5.96 19.24 -27.43
CA ALA A 299 5.76 19.29 -28.87
C ALA A 299 6.02 20.70 -29.45
N ALA A 300 5.59 21.76 -28.76
CA ALA A 300 5.87 23.14 -29.17
C ALA A 300 7.37 23.44 -29.18
N LYS A 301 8.11 23.02 -28.14
CA LYS A 301 9.57 23.18 -28.05
C LYS A 301 10.33 22.38 -29.11
N GLU A 302 9.79 21.24 -29.55
CA GLU A 302 10.37 20.44 -30.61
C GLU A 302 10.13 21.05 -31.99
N ALA A 303 8.96 21.69 -32.21
CA ALA A 303 8.65 22.40 -33.45
C ALA A 303 9.45 23.71 -33.63
N GLU A 304 9.95 24.29 -32.54
CA GLU A 304 10.83 25.49 -32.55
C GLU A 304 12.31 25.16 -32.75
N ARG A 305 12.71 23.88 -32.80
CA ARG A 305 14.09 23.43 -33.03
C ARG A 305 14.33 22.98 -34.46
#